data_AF-A0A382Z075-F1
#
_entry.id   AF-A0A382Z075-F1
#
_cell.length_a   1.000
_cell.length_b   1.000
_cell.length_c   1.000
_cell.angle_alpha   90.00
_cell.angle_beta   90.00
_cell.angle_gamma   90.00
#
_symmetry.space_group_name_H-M   'P 1'
#
loop_
_entity.id
_entity.type
_entity.pdbx_description
1 polymer ?
#
loop_
_entity_poly.entity_id
_entity_poly.type
_entity_poly.pdbx_seq_one_letter_code
_entity_poly.pdbx_strand_id
1 'polypeptide(L)'
;MQGLIGDIPKALVPLSRQVLLDTLMQRLALLELPTYLVTNSRYHDQFQAWQAKARWPIDIIDDGSTEPANRLGAVGDLAFAIHR
;
A
#
# COMPACT_ATOMS: atom_id res chain seq x y z
N MET A 1 -3.53 14.35 19.01
CA MET A 1 -4.61 13.65 18.29
C MET A 1 -4.10 12.28 17.86
N GLN A 2 -4.23 11.27 18.72
CA GLN A 2 -4.07 9.87 18.29
C GLN A 2 -5.37 9.53 17.56
N GLY A 3 -5.35 9.69 16.24
CA GLY A 3 -6.52 9.63 15.38
C GLY A 3 -7.05 8.20 15.24
N LEU A 4 -8.35 8.10 15.04
CA LEU A 4 -9.18 6.93 14.70
C LEU A 4 -8.66 5.98 13.58
N ILE A 5 -7.45 6.21 13.04
CA ILE A 5 -6.89 5.63 11.82
C ILE A 5 -5.63 4.79 12.13
N GLY A 6 -5.33 4.50 13.41
CA GLY A 6 -4.12 3.73 13.78
C GLY A 6 -4.09 2.32 13.17
N ASP A 7 -5.24 1.69 13.02
CA ASP A 7 -5.33 0.27 12.64
C ASP A 7 -5.66 0.04 11.17
N ILE A 8 -6.08 1.07 10.44
CA ILE A 8 -6.38 0.99 9.00
C ILE A 8 -5.34 1.84 8.25
N PRO A 9 -4.58 1.28 7.29
CA PRO A 9 -3.65 2.07 6.52
C PRO A 9 -4.40 3.13 5.70
N LYS A 10 -3.83 4.33 5.59
CA LYS A 10 -4.42 5.48 4.90
C LYS A 10 -4.98 5.16 3.50
N ALA A 11 -4.32 4.27 2.77
CA ALA A 11 -4.71 3.88 1.42
C ALA A 11 -5.96 2.98 1.40
N LEU A 12 -6.28 2.29 2.49
CA LEU A 12 -7.49 1.46 2.62
C LEU A 12 -8.63 2.16 3.36
N VAL A 13 -8.54 3.49 3.53
CA VAL A 13 -9.65 4.27 4.09
C VAL A 13 -10.90 4.10 3.21
N PRO A 14 -12.06 3.70 3.77
CA PRO A 14 -13.29 3.53 3.01
C PRO A 14 -13.79 4.85 2.40
N LEU A 15 -14.17 4.78 1.14
CA LEU A 15 -14.83 5.81 0.34
C LEU A 15 -16.11 5.24 -0.27
N SER A 16 -17.22 5.35 0.48
CA SER A 16 -18.52 4.78 0.10
C SER A 16 -18.44 3.27 -0.19
N ARG A 17 -18.38 2.86 -1.46
CA ARG A 17 -18.39 1.44 -1.88
C ARG A 17 -17.00 0.85 -2.17
N GLN A 18 -15.96 1.67 -2.10
CA GLN A 18 -14.58 1.27 -2.41
C GLN A 18 -13.62 1.88 -1.38
N VAL A 19 -12.32 1.63 -1.48
CA VAL A 19 -11.31 2.32 -0.66
C VAL A 19 -10.54 3.37 -1.48
N LEU A 20 -9.77 4.24 -0.81
CA LEU A 20 -8.93 5.24 -1.49
C LEU A 20 -8.02 4.62 -2.55
N LEU A 21 -7.39 3.48 -2.26
CA LEU A 21 -6.51 2.78 -3.18
C LEU A 21 -7.22 2.34 -4.47
N ASP A 22 -8.50 1.95 -4.42
CA ASP A 22 -9.25 1.59 -5.62
C ASP A 22 -9.36 2.78 -6.60
N THR A 23 -9.56 3.99 -6.07
CA THR A 23 -9.61 5.22 -6.88
C THR A 23 -8.27 5.51 -7.55
N LEU A 24 -7.15 5.25 -6.85
CA LEU A 24 -5.81 5.43 -7.40
C LEU A 24 -5.52 4.39 -8.49
N MET A 25 -5.86 3.13 -8.24
CA MET A 25 -5.65 2.03 -9.19
C MET A 25 -6.46 2.21 -10.47
N GLN A 26 -7.70 2.73 -10.40
CA GLN A 26 -8.49 3.05 -11.59
C GLN A 26 -7.77 4.03 -12.53
N ARG A 27 -6.97 4.96 -11.99
CA ARG A 27 -6.18 5.92 -12.77
C ARG A 27 -4.89 5.31 -13.29
N LEU A 28 -4.19 4.55 -12.45
CA LEU A 28 -2.94 3.88 -12.81
C LEU A 28 -3.15 2.80 -13.87
N ALA A 29 -4.29 2.09 -13.83
CA ALA A 29 -4.64 1.07 -14.81
C ALA A 29 -4.69 1.60 -16.25
N LEU A 30 -4.93 2.91 -16.45
CA LEU A 30 -4.92 3.54 -17.77
C LEU A 30 -3.52 3.63 -18.39
N LEU A 31 -2.47 3.48 -17.58
CA LEU A 31 -1.08 3.60 -18.01
C LEU A 31 -0.47 2.26 -18.42
N GLU A 32 -1.12 1.14 -18.09
CA GLU A 32 -0.65 -0.22 -18.39
C GLU A 32 0.79 -0.50 -17.93
N LEU A 33 1.21 0.10 -16.80
CA LEU A 33 2.55 -0.06 -16.23
C LEU A 33 2.55 -1.09 -15.09
N PRO A 34 3.67 -1.83 -14.91
CA PRO A 34 3.91 -2.59 -13.69
C PRO A 34 3.76 -1.69 -12.46
N THR A 35 2.94 -2.12 -11.51
CA THR A 35 2.61 -1.34 -10.32
C THR A 35 3.01 -2.09 -9.06
N TYR A 36 3.75 -1.40 -8.19
CA TYR A 36 4.23 -1.94 -6.92
C TYR A 36 3.68 -1.10 -5.76
N LEU A 37 3.19 -1.76 -4.72
CA LEU A 37 2.79 -1.14 -3.45
C LEU A 37 3.76 -1.59 -2.36
N VAL A 38 4.61 -0.68 -1.91
CA VAL A 38 5.48 -0.91 -0.75
C VAL A 38 4.72 -0.55 0.52
N THR A 39 4.76 -1.43 1.52
CA THR A 39 4.12 -1.25 2.83
C THR A 39 5.03 -1.77 3.93
N ASN A 40 4.77 -1.29 5.15
CA ASN A 40 5.33 -1.88 6.37
C ASN A 40 4.66 -3.21 6.71
N SER A 41 5.31 -3.99 7.58
CA SER A 41 4.84 -5.29 8.01
C SER A 41 3.54 -5.19 8.82
N ARG A 42 3.32 -4.08 9.55
CA ARG A 42 2.08 -3.88 10.33
C ARG A 42 0.82 -3.90 9.46
N TYR A 43 0.88 -3.36 8.25
CA TYR A 43 -0.27 -3.25 7.36
C TYR A 43 -0.22 -4.21 6.17
N HIS A 44 0.84 -4.99 6.01
CA HIS A 44 1.05 -5.87 4.87
C HIS A 44 -0.13 -6.83 4.62
N ASP A 45 -0.57 -7.54 5.66
CA ASP A 45 -1.69 -8.48 5.57
C ASP A 45 -3.01 -7.81 5.15
N GLN A 46 -3.23 -6.55 5.55
CA GLN A 46 -4.43 -5.81 5.16
C GLN A 46 -4.41 -5.49 3.67
N PHE A 47 -3.24 -5.13 3.12
CA PHE A 47 -3.10 -4.93 1.68
C PHE A 47 -3.21 -6.23 0.90
N GLN A 48 -2.68 -7.35 1.40
CA GLN A 48 -2.89 -8.66 0.78
C GLN A 48 -4.38 -9.04 0.78
N ALA A 49 -5.10 -8.82 1.89
CA ALA A 49 -6.53 -9.07 1.98
C ALA A 49 -7.34 -8.17 1.02
N TRP A 50 -6.90 -6.93 0.79
CA TRP A 50 -7.45 -6.06 -0.24
C TRP A 50 -7.15 -6.60 -1.65
N GLN A 51 -5.91 -6.99 -1.95
CA GLN A 51 -5.48 -7.52 -3.25
C GLN A 51 -6.26 -8.77 -3.65
N ALA A 52 -6.53 -9.68 -2.72
CA ALA A 52 -7.31 -10.89 -2.95
C ALA A 52 -8.75 -10.62 -3.47
N LYS A 53 -9.28 -9.42 -3.20
CA LYS A 53 -10.60 -8.95 -3.67
C LYS A 53 -10.48 -7.96 -4.83
N ALA A 54 -9.33 -7.31 -4.96
CA ALA A 54 -9.05 -6.37 -6.02
C ALA A 54 -8.81 -7.10 -7.34
N ARG A 55 -9.08 -6.40 -8.45
CA ARG A 55 -8.89 -6.91 -9.82
C ARG A 55 -7.63 -6.37 -10.50
N TRP A 56 -6.77 -5.70 -9.74
CA TRP A 56 -5.64 -4.95 -10.28
C TRP A 56 -4.36 -5.79 -10.25
N PRO A 57 -3.56 -5.81 -11.34
CA PRO A 57 -2.25 -6.42 -11.34
C PRO A 57 -1.27 -5.52 -10.58
N ILE A 58 -1.16 -5.72 -9.27
CA ILE A 58 -0.30 -4.96 -8.38
C ILE A 58 0.53 -5.91 -7.53
N ASP A 59 1.82 -5.65 -7.39
CA ASP A 59 2.70 -6.42 -6.52
C ASP A 59 2.86 -5.72 -5.18
N ILE A 60 2.47 -6.39 -4.09
CA ILE A 60 2.59 -5.85 -2.74
C ILE A 60 3.89 -6.33 -2.11
N ILE A 61 4.69 -5.38 -1.65
CA ILE A 61 6.02 -5.59 -1.12
C ILE A 61 6.04 -5.15 0.35
N ASP A 62 6.43 -6.05 1.25
CA ASP A 62 6.78 -5.70 2.63
C ASP A 62 8.21 -5.18 2.69
N ASP A 63 8.41 -3.96 3.22
CA ASP A 63 9.72 -3.36 3.45
C ASP A 63 10.38 -3.82 4.76
N GLY A 64 9.66 -4.59 5.58
CA GLY A 64 10.12 -5.12 6.87
C GLY A 64 10.10 -4.11 8.01
N SER A 65 9.68 -2.86 7.77
CA SER A 65 9.53 -1.87 8.82
C SER A 65 8.34 -2.21 9.72
N THR A 66 8.49 -1.93 11.01
CA THR A 66 7.50 -2.29 12.04
C THR A 66 7.16 -1.11 12.94
N GLU A 67 8.03 -0.09 12.97
CA GLU A 67 7.89 1.08 13.82
C GLU A 67 8.47 2.34 13.13
N PRO A 68 8.19 3.56 13.63
CA PRO A 68 8.72 4.77 13.00
C PRO A 68 10.24 4.84 12.89
N ALA A 69 10.96 4.26 13.86
CA ALA A 69 12.42 4.31 13.93
C ALA A 69 13.13 3.49 12.83
N ASN A 70 12.47 2.48 12.26
CA ASN A 70 13.05 1.61 11.23
C ASN A 70 12.44 1.82 9.83
N ARG A 71 11.76 2.94 9.60
CA ARG A 71 11.23 3.29 8.26
C ARG A 71 12.37 3.64 7.31
N LEU A 72 12.31 3.12 6.09
CA LEU A 72 13.22 3.49 5.01
C LEU A 72 12.90 4.89 4.46
N GLY A 73 11.63 5.29 4.55
CA GLY A 73 11.12 6.54 3.98
C GLY A 73 11.00 6.45 2.46
N ALA A 74 10.37 7.45 1.84
CA ALA A 74 9.94 7.35 0.44
C ALA A 74 11.07 7.01 -0.56
N VAL A 75 12.27 7.59 -0.39
CA VAL A 75 13.42 7.28 -1.26
C VAL A 75 13.96 5.88 -0.96
N GLY A 76 14.01 5.49 0.30
CA GLY A 76 14.43 4.15 0.70
C GLY A 76 13.47 3.06 0.22
N ASP A 77 12.16 3.31 0.25
CA ASP A 77 11.12 2.42 -0.28
C ASP A 77 11.29 2.21 -1.79
N LEU A 78 11.61 3.27 -2.54
CA LEU A 78 11.90 3.17 -3.97
C LEU A 78 13.16 2.34 -4.23
N ALA A 79 14.25 2.59 -3.51
CA ALA A 79 15.48 1.81 -3.64
C ALA A 79 15.25 0.34 -3.29
N PHE A 80 14.50 0.07 -2.22
CA PHE A 80 14.12 -1.28 -1.80
C PHE A 80 13.34 -2.03 -2.89
N ALA A 81 12.33 -1.39 -3.48
CA ALA A 81 11.54 -1.99 -4.55
C ALA A 81 12.35 -2.28 -5.82
N ILE A 82 13.34 -1.44 -6.16
CA ILE A 82 14.19 -1.61 -7.34
C ILE A 82 15.18 -2.78 -7.15
N HIS A 83 15.63 -3.06 -5.93
CA HIS A 83 16.65 -4.07 -5.63
C HIS A 83 16.09 -5.46 -5.25
N ARG A 84 14.77 -5.66 -5.35
CA ARG A 84 14.09 -6.91 -5.01
C ARG A 84 14.08 -7.91 -6.16
#